data_AF-A0A5S4T696-F1
#
_entry.id   AF-A0A5S4T696-F1
#
_cell.length_a   1.000
_cell.length_b   1.000
_cell.length_c   1.000
_cell.angle_alpha   90.00
_cell.angle_beta   90.00
_cell.angle_gamma   90.00
#
_symmetry.space_group_name_H-M   'P 1'
#
loop_
_entity.id
_entity.type
_entity.pdbx_description
1 polymer ?
#
loop_
_entity_poly.entity_id
_entity_poly.type
_entity_poly.pdbx_seq_one_letter_code
_entity_poly.pdbx_strand_id
1 'polypeptide(L)'
;SYKSRVFNIISIIMVSMLILSLGAFANNNKAKADSHSKQLEINVKSDKVPQKVKDLAQQQFAGYAKALDKQSNAKTGKYELGEAFKIYKFNGEEDNSYYYPVIKDGKIVYTLTLSPKNKDDLNKSKEDMNYSVKISNFIAKDLDQIKDKNSNITVLTDEKGFYFEEDGKVRL
;
A
#
# COMPACT_ATOMS: atom_id res chain seq x y z
N SER A 1 -25.21 66.50 16.64
CA SER A 1 -25.57 65.70 17.82
C SER A 1 -26.55 64.62 17.39
N TYR A 2 -26.23 63.36 17.72
CA TYR A 2 -27.12 62.22 17.99
C TYR A 2 -28.33 61.95 17.06
N LYS A 3 -28.30 60.85 16.30
CA LYS A 3 -28.87 59.53 16.68
C LYS A 3 -30.36 59.67 17.03
N SER A 4 -31.30 58.98 16.37
CA SER A 4 -31.53 57.57 16.66
C SER A 4 -32.85 57.09 16.04
N ARG A 5 -32.76 56.02 15.24
CA ARG A 5 -33.63 54.82 15.23
C ARG A 5 -35.12 54.97 14.87
N VAL A 6 -35.50 54.29 13.79
CA VAL A 6 -36.58 53.30 13.82
C VAL A 6 -36.09 52.02 13.13
N PHE A 7 -36.49 50.90 13.72
CA PHE A 7 -35.93 49.54 13.58
C PHE A 7 -36.52 48.74 12.41
N ASN A 8 -35.70 47.79 11.94
CA ASN A 8 -35.98 46.42 11.47
C ASN A 8 -37.39 46.07 10.99
N ILE A 9 -37.50 45.63 9.73
CA ILE A 9 -38.28 44.43 9.37
C ILE A 9 -37.51 43.60 8.34
N ILE A 10 -37.24 42.36 8.76
CA ILE A 10 -36.86 41.14 8.06
C ILE A 10 -37.24 41.08 6.57
N SER A 11 -36.26 40.75 5.72
CA SER A 11 -36.47 40.06 4.44
C SER A 11 -35.19 39.29 4.07
N ILE A 12 -35.09 38.08 4.61
CA ILE A 12 -34.15 37.03 4.16
C ILE A 12 -34.84 36.31 3.00
N ILE A 13 -34.63 36.72 1.75
CA ILE A 13 -34.73 35.85 0.55
C ILE A 13 -33.91 36.49 -0.56
N MET A 14 -32.85 35.80 -1.01
CA MET A 14 -32.36 35.68 -2.40
C MET A 14 -30.93 35.14 -2.37
N VAL A 15 -30.77 33.86 -2.02
CA VAL A 15 -29.60 33.06 -2.43
C VAL A 15 -30.11 31.99 -3.37
N SER A 16 -30.33 32.40 -4.62
CA SER A 16 -30.54 31.50 -5.73
C SER A 16 -30.05 32.18 -7.00
N MET A 17 -28.86 31.76 -7.43
CA MET A 17 -28.41 31.60 -8.82
C MET A 17 -26.92 31.89 -8.94
N LEU A 18 -26.18 30.84 -9.32
CA LEU A 18 -24.98 30.81 -10.17
C LEU A 18 -23.90 29.88 -9.61
N ILE A 19 -24.12 28.56 -9.70
CA ILE A 19 -23.05 27.63 -10.07
C ILE A 19 -23.65 26.59 -11.03
N LEU A 20 -23.95 27.03 -12.25
CA LEU A 20 -23.97 26.17 -13.43
C LEU A 20 -22.84 26.67 -14.34
N SER A 21 -21.64 26.16 -14.12
CA SER A 21 -20.60 26.02 -15.15
C SER A 21 -19.33 25.49 -14.50
N LEU A 22 -19.04 24.22 -14.76
CA LEU A 22 -17.78 23.75 -15.31
C LEU A 22 -17.96 22.25 -15.55
N GLY A 23 -18.72 21.96 -16.59
CA GLY A 23 -18.56 20.71 -17.32
C GLY A 23 -17.16 20.70 -17.90
N ALA A 24 -16.26 20.00 -17.24
CA ALA A 24 -15.04 19.47 -17.79
C ALA A 24 -14.65 18.26 -16.93
N PHE A 25 -15.45 17.20 -16.99
CA PHE A 25 -14.89 15.86 -16.81
C PHE A 25 -14.00 15.63 -18.03
N ALA A 26 -12.78 16.18 -17.94
CA ALA A 26 -11.71 15.80 -18.83
C ALA A 26 -11.60 14.29 -18.71
N ASN A 27 -11.91 13.63 -19.82
CA ASN A 27 -11.47 12.28 -20.11
C ASN A 27 -9.97 12.27 -19.87
N ASN A 28 -9.56 11.84 -18.67
CA ASN A 28 -8.19 11.43 -18.43
C ASN A 28 -8.01 10.14 -19.23
N ASN A 29 -7.83 10.29 -20.54
CA ASN A 29 -6.96 9.42 -21.29
C ASN A 29 -5.72 9.30 -20.41
N LYS A 30 -5.57 8.14 -19.77
CA LYS A 30 -4.34 7.76 -19.11
C LYS A 30 -3.27 7.89 -20.17
N ALA A 31 -2.61 9.05 -20.20
CA ALA A 31 -1.24 9.11 -20.58
C ALA A 31 -0.57 8.12 -19.63
N LYS A 32 -0.36 6.90 -20.13
CA LYS A 32 0.69 6.03 -19.61
C LYS A 32 1.94 6.89 -19.76
N ALA A 33 2.30 7.58 -18.69
CA ALA A 33 3.68 8.00 -18.55
C ALA A 33 4.46 6.69 -18.64
N ASP A 34 5.21 6.52 -19.74
CA ASP A 34 6.34 5.61 -19.80
C ASP A 34 7.37 6.11 -18.79
N SER A 35 7.03 6.01 -17.51
CA SER A 35 8.01 5.87 -16.46
C SER A 35 8.34 4.38 -16.47
N HIS A 36 9.19 3.97 -17.42
CA HIS A 36 10.06 2.84 -17.12
C HIS A 36 10.87 3.28 -15.91
N SER A 37 10.32 2.96 -14.75
CA SER A 37 10.96 3.19 -13.47
C SER A 37 12.32 2.54 -13.58
N LYS A 38 13.41 3.28 -13.34
CA LYS A 38 14.76 2.67 -13.28
C LYS A 38 14.95 1.82 -12.01
N GLN A 39 13.85 1.45 -11.34
CA GLN A 39 13.81 0.77 -10.05
C GLN A 39 13.25 -0.64 -10.23
N LEU A 40 13.39 -1.44 -9.19
CA LEU A 40 12.95 -2.84 -9.15
C LEU A 40 11.43 -2.92 -9.33
N GLU A 41 10.99 -3.80 -10.22
CA GLU A 41 9.58 -4.21 -10.30
C GLU A 41 9.42 -5.65 -9.80
N ILE A 42 8.32 -5.93 -9.11
CA ILE A 42 7.98 -7.29 -8.67
C ILE A 42 6.85 -7.82 -9.56
N ASN A 43 7.12 -8.91 -10.27
CA ASN A 43 6.17 -9.59 -11.13
C ASN A 43 5.05 -10.20 -10.29
N VAL A 44 3.82 -9.75 -10.54
CA VAL A 44 2.60 -10.29 -9.94
C VAL A 44 1.59 -10.62 -11.03
N LYS A 45 0.79 -11.67 -10.84
CA LYS A 45 -0.31 -12.02 -11.77
C LYS A 45 -1.36 -10.93 -11.86
N SER A 46 -1.53 -10.16 -10.77
CA SER A 46 -2.47 -9.06 -10.66
C SER A 46 -2.02 -8.13 -9.54
N ASP A 47 -1.97 -6.83 -9.82
CA ASP A 47 -1.70 -5.75 -8.87
C ASP A 47 -2.91 -5.45 -7.96
N LYS A 48 -4.06 -6.08 -8.21
CA LYS A 48 -5.26 -5.88 -7.41
C LYS A 48 -5.08 -6.40 -5.99
N VAL A 49 -5.38 -5.52 -5.05
CA VAL A 49 -5.45 -5.78 -3.62
C VAL A 49 -6.83 -5.35 -3.12
N PRO A 50 -7.55 -6.20 -2.35
CA PRO A 50 -8.80 -5.82 -1.70
C PRO A 50 -8.69 -4.50 -0.93
N GLN A 51 -9.71 -3.65 -1.01
CA GLN A 51 -9.69 -2.33 -0.35
C GLN A 51 -9.47 -2.48 1.17
N LYS A 52 -10.10 -3.49 1.78
CA LYS A 52 -9.93 -3.83 3.20
C LYS A 52 -8.47 -4.08 3.60
N VAL A 53 -7.70 -4.74 2.73
CA VAL A 53 -6.26 -5.00 2.96
C VAL A 53 -5.46 -3.70 2.87
N LYS A 54 -5.73 -2.89 1.84
CA LYS A 54 -5.07 -1.60 1.66
C LYS A 54 -5.31 -0.67 2.85
N ASP A 55 -6.54 -0.58 3.33
CA ASP A 55 -6.91 0.25 4.48
C ASP A 55 -6.24 -0.22 5.76
N LEU A 56 -6.24 -1.54 6.03
CA LEU A 56 -5.55 -2.11 7.18
C LEU A 56 -4.04 -1.85 7.14
N ALA A 57 -3.40 -2.03 5.99
CA ALA A 57 -1.98 -1.77 5.83
C ALA A 57 -1.67 -0.29 6.11
N GLN A 58 -2.40 0.63 5.48
CA GLN A 58 -2.20 2.07 5.62
C GLN A 58 -2.44 2.56 7.05
N GLN A 59 -3.41 1.99 7.76
CA GLN A 59 -3.72 2.36 9.14
C GLN A 59 -2.69 1.84 10.15
N GLN A 60 -2.12 0.66 9.91
CA GLN A 60 -1.34 -0.06 10.93
C GLN A 60 0.18 0.05 10.74
N PHE A 61 0.69 0.25 9.51
CA PHE A 61 2.11 0.07 9.21
C PHE A 61 3.05 0.89 10.12
N ALA A 62 2.77 2.19 10.33
CA ALA A 62 3.63 3.07 11.08
C ALA A 62 3.70 2.71 12.58
N GLY A 63 2.58 2.25 13.15
CA GLY A 63 2.51 1.79 14.54
C GLY A 63 3.34 0.53 14.75
N TYR A 64 3.19 -0.44 13.85
CA TYR A 64 3.96 -1.68 13.85
C TYR A 64 5.46 -1.43 13.62
N ALA A 65 5.83 -0.56 12.67
CA ALA A 65 7.22 -0.21 12.39
C ALA A 65 7.91 0.43 13.60
N LYS A 66 7.23 1.39 14.25
CA LYS A 66 7.73 2.04 15.47
C LYS A 66 7.89 1.06 16.63
N ALA A 67 6.96 0.12 16.79
CA ALA A 67 7.03 -0.90 17.83
C ALA A 67 8.23 -1.83 17.62
N LEU A 68 8.43 -2.30 16.38
CA LEU A 68 9.54 -3.20 16.04
C LEU A 68 10.90 -2.50 16.14
N ASP A 69 10.99 -1.22 15.74
CA ASP A 69 12.18 -0.39 15.97
C ASP A 69 12.53 -0.30 17.46
N LYS A 70 11.52 -0.04 18.31
CA LYS A 70 11.71 0.02 19.76
C LYS A 70 12.21 -1.32 20.32
N GLN A 71 11.66 -2.44 19.87
CA GLN A 71 12.11 -3.78 20.29
C GLN A 71 13.54 -4.08 19.84
N SER A 72 13.94 -3.56 18.69
CA SER A 72 15.27 -3.77 18.10
C SER A 72 16.30 -2.72 18.53
N ASN A 73 15.95 -1.81 19.46
CA ASN A 73 16.76 -0.66 19.86
C ASN A 73 17.22 0.22 18.67
N ALA A 74 16.40 0.28 17.61
CA ALA A 74 16.65 1.10 16.44
C ALA A 74 16.09 2.52 16.63
N LYS A 75 16.76 3.53 16.08
CA LYS A 75 16.27 4.91 16.06
C LYS A 75 15.02 5.01 15.20
N THR A 76 13.99 5.73 15.62
CA THR A 76 12.82 5.99 14.76
C THR A 76 13.18 6.85 13.55
N GLY A 77 12.42 6.73 12.46
CA GLY A 77 12.58 7.54 11.25
C GLY A 77 11.25 7.90 10.60
N LYS A 78 11.29 8.46 9.39
CA LYS A 78 10.10 8.68 8.57
C LYS A 78 9.72 7.35 7.91
N TYR A 79 8.55 6.83 8.24
CA TYR A 79 8.03 5.59 7.64
C TYR A 79 7.14 5.88 6.45
N GLU A 80 7.30 5.07 5.42
CA GLU A 80 6.49 5.05 4.21
C GLU A 80 6.10 3.60 3.89
N LEU A 81 4.99 3.42 3.20
CA LEU A 81 4.49 2.11 2.81
C LEU A 81 4.66 1.96 1.30
N GLY A 82 5.44 0.96 0.88
CA GLY A 82 5.63 0.62 -0.53
C GLY A 82 4.42 -0.06 -1.15
N GLU A 83 4.47 -0.32 -2.45
CA GLU A 83 3.43 -1.08 -3.14
C GLU A 83 3.40 -2.55 -2.71
N ALA A 84 2.20 -3.12 -2.68
CA ALA A 84 2.02 -4.51 -2.27
C ALA A 84 2.56 -5.46 -3.34
N PHE A 85 3.19 -6.55 -2.90
CA PHE A 85 3.52 -7.68 -3.76
C PHE A 85 2.92 -8.97 -3.23
N LYS A 86 2.95 -10.00 -4.07
CA LYS A 86 2.47 -11.36 -3.81
C LYS A 86 3.61 -12.34 -3.99
N ILE A 87 3.50 -13.47 -3.29
CA ILE A 87 4.47 -14.56 -3.37
C ILE A 87 3.78 -15.75 -4.04
N TYR A 88 4.53 -16.51 -4.82
CA TYR A 88 4.02 -17.67 -5.55
C TYR A 88 4.80 -18.93 -5.20
N LYS A 89 4.14 -20.08 -5.17
CA LYS A 89 4.84 -21.37 -5.22
C LYS A 89 5.40 -21.60 -6.62
N PHE A 90 6.38 -22.50 -6.75
CA PHE A 90 6.95 -22.87 -8.07
C PHE A 90 5.93 -23.46 -9.05
N ASN A 91 4.83 -24.05 -8.55
CA ASN A 91 3.72 -24.53 -9.39
C ASN A 91 2.78 -23.38 -9.85
N GLY A 92 3.08 -22.13 -9.50
CA GLY A 92 2.30 -20.94 -9.83
C GLY A 92 1.13 -20.66 -8.88
N GLU A 93 0.92 -21.43 -7.82
CA GLU A 93 -0.10 -21.12 -6.80
C GLU A 93 0.28 -19.83 -6.06
N GLU A 94 -0.68 -18.91 -5.92
CA GLU A 94 -0.48 -17.63 -5.21
C GLU A 94 -0.65 -17.83 -3.69
N ASP A 95 0.24 -17.24 -2.88
CA ASP A 95 0.04 -17.15 -1.44
C ASP A 95 -1.26 -16.37 -1.12
N ASN A 96 -1.92 -16.73 -0.02
CA ASN A 96 -3.13 -16.04 0.43
C ASN A 96 -2.84 -14.73 1.20
N SER A 97 -1.57 -14.33 1.29
CA SER A 97 -1.11 -13.15 2.01
C SER A 97 -0.69 -12.02 1.07
N TYR A 98 -0.68 -10.80 1.60
CA TYR A 98 -0.17 -9.60 0.94
C TYR A 98 1.02 -9.04 1.70
N TYR A 99 2.05 -8.60 0.97
CA TYR A 99 3.31 -8.15 1.55
C TYR A 99 3.58 -6.72 1.12
N TYR A 100 3.81 -5.85 2.08
CA TYR A 100 4.10 -4.44 1.84
C TYR A 100 5.51 -4.12 2.35
N PRO A 101 6.42 -3.64 1.49
CA PRO A 101 7.69 -3.09 1.94
C PRO A 101 7.44 -1.89 2.86
N VAL A 102 8.03 -1.91 4.04
CA VAL A 102 8.03 -0.76 4.96
C VAL A 102 9.36 -0.03 4.79
N ILE A 103 9.26 1.19 4.28
CA ILE A 103 10.39 2.03 3.96
C ILE A 103 10.62 2.99 5.12
N LYS A 104 11.86 3.11 5.55
CA LYS A 104 12.30 4.04 6.59
C LYS A 104 13.48 4.85 6.06
N ASP A 105 13.29 6.15 5.97
CA ASP A 105 14.32 7.09 5.46
C ASP A 105 14.89 6.64 4.11
N GLY A 106 14.00 6.16 3.22
CA GLY A 106 14.35 5.68 1.88
C GLY A 106 14.89 4.24 1.80
N LYS A 107 15.03 3.51 2.91
CA LYS A 107 15.47 2.11 2.94
C LYS A 107 14.34 1.15 3.29
N ILE A 108 14.25 0.01 2.61
CA ILE A 108 13.31 -1.05 2.98
C ILE A 108 13.88 -1.75 4.22
N VAL A 109 13.19 -1.61 5.36
CA VAL A 109 13.69 -2.13 6.65
C VAL A 109 12.85 -3.27 7.19
N TYR A 110 11.57 -3.30 6.85
CA TYR A 110 10.64 -4.36 7.26
C TYR A 110 9.68 -4.71 6.13
N THR A 111 8.95 -5.80 6.32
CA THR A 111 7.82 -6.21 5.49
C THR A 111 6.59 -6.35 6.38
N LEU A 112 5.53 -5.62 6.04
CA LEU A 112 4.22 -5.77 6.66
C LEU A 112 3.45 -6.83 5.90
N THR A 113 3.04 -7.89 6.59
CA THR A 113 2.31 -9.02 6.03
C THR A 113 0.86 -8.99 6.50
N LEU A 114 -0.08 -9.05 5.56
CA LEU A 114 -1.50 -9.27 5.84
C LEU A 114 -1.90 -10.68 5.39
N SER A 115 -2.27 -11.53 6.34
CA SER A 115 -2.61 -12.94 6.10
C SER A 115 -3.99 -13.27 6.68
N PRO A 116 -4.68 -14.31 6.15
CA PRO A 116 -5.91 -14.82 6.75
C PRO A 116 -5.76 -14.99 8.26
N LYS A 117 -6.66 -14.39 9.03
CA LYS A 117 -6.51 -14.28 10.49
C LYS A 117 -6.64 -15.64 11.18
N ASN A 118 -7.58 -16.45 10.74
CA ASN A 118 -7.91 -17.76 11.31
C ASN A 118 -8.07 -18.83 10.22
N LYS A 119 -8.15 -20.10 10.61
CA LYS A 119 -8.41 -21.22 9.69
C LYS A 119 -9.70 -21.03 8.87
N ASP A 120 -10.77 -20.52 9.48
CA ASP A 120 -12.04 -20.29 8.80
C ASP A 120 -11.95 -19.22 7.70
N ASP A 121 -10.99 -18.30 7.81
CA ASP A 121 -10.75 -17.26 6.81
C ASP A 121 -10.06 -17.80 5.55
N LEU A 122 -9.43 -18.99 5.60
CA LEU A 122 -8.85 -19.67 4.43
C LEU A 122 -9.92 -20.17 3.45
N ASN A 123 -11.14 -20.38 3.93
CA ASN A 123 -12.26 -20.86 3.11
C ASN A 123 -13.11 -19.71 2.54
N LYS A 124 -12.76 -18.45 2.85
CA LYS A 124 -13.49 -17.26 2.39
C LYS A 124 -12.81 -16.65 1.18
N SER A 125 -13.55 -15.81 0.45
CA SER A 125 -12.97 -14.99 -0.61
C SER A 125 -11.96 -13.98 -0.04
N LYS A 126 -11.05 -13.48 -0.89
CA LYS A 126 -10.10 -12.42 -0.55
C LYS A 126 -10.79 -11.11 -0.11
N GLU A 127 -12.03 -10.88 -0.51
CA GLU A 127 -12.79 -9.69 -0.09
C GLU A 127 -13.45 -9.88 1.30
N ASP A 128 -13.90 -11.11 1.61
CA ASP A 128 -14.69 -11.40 2.81
C ASP A 128 -13.86 -11.84 4.02
N MET A 129 -12.65 -12.36 3.78
CA MET A 129 -11.80 -12.86 4.85
C MET A 129 -11.35 -11.76 5.82
N ASN A 130 -11.10 -12.15 7.07
CA ASN A 130 -10.43 -11.26 8.02
C ASN A 130 -8.92 -11.43 7.93
N TYR A 131 -8.21 -10.31 8.06
CA TYR A 131 -6.77 -10.27 7.97
C TYR A 131 -6.15 -10.01 9.34
N SER A 132 -5.08 -10.75 9.63
CA SER A 132 -4.12 -10.40 10.67
C SER A 132 -3.05 -9.50 10.07
N VAL A 133 -2.42 -8.66 10.90
CA VAL A 133 -1.31 -7.80 10.50
C VAL A 133 -0.07 -8.22 11.28
N LYS A 134 1.02 -8.49 10.57
CA LYS A 134 2.32 -8.84 11.16
C LYS A 134 3.39 -7.98 10.51
N ILE A 135 4.41 -7.58 11.28
CA ILE A 135 5.61 -6.94 10.76
C ILE A 135 6.84 -7.77 11.13
N SER A 136 7.79 -7.88 10.21
CA SER A 136 9.10 -8.49 10.47
C SER A 136 10.13 -7.96 9.47
N ASN A 137 11.39 -8.36 9.62
CA ASN A 137 12.45 -8.09 8.64
C ASN A 137 12.42 -9.04 7.43
N PHE A 138 11.32 -9.78 7.22
CA PHE A 138 11.18 -10.79 6.17
C PHE A 138 11.55 -10.22 4.79
N ILE A 139 12.61 -10.76 4.17
CA ILE A 139 13.22 -10.37 2.87
C ILE A 139 13.49 -8.86 2.66
N ALA A 140 13.35 -8.04 3.70
CA ALA A 140 13.42 -6.59 3.59
C ALA A 140 14.82 -6.13 3.16
N LYS A 141 15.85 -6.77 3.74
CA LYS A 141 17.26 -6.50 3.41
C LYS A 141 17.56 -6.88 1.97
N ASP A 142 17.06 -8.02 1.52
CA ASP A 142 17.33 -8.53 0.17
C ASP A 142 16.64 -7.64 -0.88
N LEU A 143 15.41 -7.19 -0.61
CA LEU A 143 14.73 -6.18 -1.44
C LEU A 143 15.46 -4.82 -1.43
N ASP A 144 15.93 -4.33 -0.26
CA ASP A 144 16.62 -3.04 -0.18
C ASP A 144 17.92 -3.01 -1.02
N GLN A 145 18.63 -4.15 -1.11
CA GLN A 145 19.86 -4.26 -1.89
C GLN A 145 19.65 -4.13 -3.40
N ILE A 146 18.46 -4.50 -3.88
CA ILE A 146 18.15 -4.53 -5.32
C ILE A 146 17.07 -3.54 -5.73
N LYS A 147 16.50 -2.75 -4.80
CA LYS A 147 15.39 -1.82 -5.08
C LYS A 147 15.67 -0.79 -6.18
N ASP A 148 16.93 -0.39 -6.35
CA ASP A 148 17.37 0.59 -7.34
C ASP A 148 17.87 -0.07 -8.64
N LYS A 149 17.77 -1.40 -8.74
CA LYS A 149 18.14 -2.15 -9.94
C LYS A 149 16.98 -2.10 -10.94
N ASN A 150 17.28 -1.73 -12.17
CA ASN A 150 16.31 -1.75 -13.28
C ASN A 150 16.11 -3.19 -13.79
N SER A 151 15.39 -3.99 -13.02
CA SER A 151 15.15 -5.42 -13.25
C SER A 151 13.80 -5.83 -12.66
N ASN A 152 13.26 -6.94 -13.16
CA ASN A 152 12.02 -7.49 -12.66
C ASN A 152 12.30 -8.81 -11.94
N ILE A 153 11.70 -9.00 -10.77
CA ILE A 153 11.82 -10.23 -10.00
C ILE A 153 10.47 -10.88 -9.74
N THR A 154 10.45 -12.20 -9.61
CA THR A 154 9.31 -12.93 -9.03
C THR A 154 9.70 -13.45 -7.66
N VAL A 155 8.89 -13.18 -6.64
CA VAL A 155 9.13 -13.75 -5.29
C VAL A 155 8.45 -15.10 -5.21
N LEU A 156 9.27 -16.15 -5.02
CA LEU A 156 8.82 -17.54 -4.98
C LEU A 156 8.99 -18.15 -3.58
N THR A 157 8.26 -19.23 -3.31
CA THR A 157 8.37 -19.98 -2.06
C THR A 157 8.15 -21.49 -2.25
N ASP A 158 8.78 -22.29 -1.40
CA ASP A 158 8.51 -23.71 -1.21
C ASP A 158 8.67 -24.11 0.26
N GLU A 159 8.67 -25.42 0.55
CA GLU A 159 8.85 -25.96 1.90
C GLU A 159 10.19 -25.60 2.55
N LYS A 160 11.21 -25.23 1.76
CA LYS A 160 12.56 -24.92 2.23
C LYS A 160 12.79 -23.42 2.44
N GLY A 161 12.00 -22.55 1.81
CA GLY A 161 12.10 -21.12 2.04
C GLY A 161 11.51 -20.24 0.95
N PHE A 162 12.14 -19.08 0.76
CA PHE A 162 11.75 -18.05 -0.19
C PHE A 162 12.90 -17.78 -1.16
N TYR A 163 12.56 -17.39 -2.38
CA TYR A 163 13.51 -17.23 -3.47
C TYR A 163 13.15 -16.00 -4.30
N PHE A 164 14.15 -15.42 -4.94
CA PHE A 164 13.96 -14.45 -6.01
C PHE A 164 14.31 -15.10 -7.34
N GLU A 165 13.36 -15.08 -8.26
CA GLU A 165 13.59 -15.42 -9.65
C GLU A 165 13.82 -14.13 -10.44
N GLU A 166 14.96 -14.06 -11.13
CA GLU A 166 15.38 -12.91 -11.93
C GLU A 166 16.00 -13.45 -13.24
N ASP A 167 15.48 -13.03 -14.40
CA ASP A 167 15.93 -13.49 -15.72
C ASP A 167 15.99 -15.03 -15.86
N GLY A 168 15.00 -15.75 -15.30
CA GLY A 168 14.95 -17.21 -15.32
C GLY A 168 15.93 -17.91 -14.37
N LYS A 169 16.69 -17.15 -13.58
CA LYS A 169 17.59 -17.69 -12.55
C LYS A 169 16.96 -17.53 -11.17
N VAL A 170 16.89 -18.63 -10.43
CA VAL A 170 16.35 -18.67 -9.07
C VAL A 170 17.50 -18.59 -8.08
N ARG A 171 17.44 -17.62 -7.15
CA ARG A 171 18.34 -17.50 -5.99
C ARG A 171 17.55 -17.58 -4.70
N LEU A 172 18.14 -18.24 -3.69
CA LEU A 172 17.66 -18.19 -2.30
C LEU A 172 17.93 -16.80 -1.72
#